data_AF-A0AAW0JC23-F1
#
_entry.id   AF-A0AAW0JC23-F1
#
_cell.length_a   1.000
_cell.length_b   1.000
_cell.length_c   1.000
_cell.angle_alpha   90.00
_cell.angle_beta   90.00
_cell.angle_gamma   90.00
#
_symmetry.space_group_name_H-M   'P 1'
#
loop_
_entity.id
_entity.type
_entity.pdbx_description
1 polymer ?
#
loop_
_entity_poly.entity_id
_entity_poly.type
_entity_poly.pdbx_seq_one_letter_code
_entity_poly.pdbx_strand_id
1 'polypeptide(L)'
;MAVTFVMRITFLLLLAVAYGLAEGAPPMAKPNCPASCGKVSIPYPFGIGSDCFMHQSFEIVCNESGVAAAAIVFLPSIGKEVLEINISDSYDKFSYEPGLIRVKMPIISSSNCINQSSAGSVAPVNISGTPFYFSNKKLIGKCSGFDCCQTTFPDGIQLLNVTFSNTSSCQRAFLAETQWLDKTDPSTSNHVLNLDYVPVVLEWTTAYRLGLYKRRGRVLSLPLWIRRKSFN
;
A
#
# COMPACT_ATOMS: atom_id res chain seq x y z
N MET A 1 14.42 -37.39 47.28
CA MET A 1 13.31 -36.52 46.82
C MET A 1 13.78 -35.15 46.34
N ALA A 2 14.76 -34.51 47.01
CA ALA A 2 15.32 -33.23 46.56
C ALA A 2 16.11 -33.34 45.24
N VAL A 3 16.94 -34.39 45.07
CA VAL A 3 17.81 -34.57 43.88
C VAL A 3 17.02 -34.74 42.58
N THR A 4 15.88 -35.45 42.64
CA THR A 4 14.97 -35.65 41.50
C THR A 4 14.22 -34.38 41.12
N PHE A 5 13.95 -33.50 42.10
CA PHE A 5 13.36 -32.19 41.85
C PHE A 5 14.35 -31.25 41.17
N VAL A 6 15.61 -31.23 41.64
CA VAL A 6 16.68 -30.42 41.05
C VAL A 6 16.94 -30.83 39.60
N MET A 7 17.00 -32.14 39.29
CA MET A 7 17.19 -32.61 37.91
C MET A 7 16.03 -32.25 36.97
N ARG A 8 14.78 -32.26 37.45
CA ARG A 8 13.63 -31.85 36.62
C ARG A 8 13.64 -30.36 36.33
N ILE A 9 14.03 -29.54 37.30
CA ILE A 9 14.13 -28.08 37.13
C ILE A 9 15.26 -27.73 36.15
N THR A 10 16.43 -28.37 36.26
CA THR A 10 17.54 -28.13 35.32
C THR A 10 17.20 -28.59 33.89
N PHE A 11 16.49 -29.71 33.72
CA PHE A 11 16.05 -30.16 32.40
C PHE A 11 15.00 -29.23 31.77
N LEU A 12 14.07 -28.70 32.55
CA LEU A 12 13.09 -27.71 32.09
C LEU A 12 13.75 -26.37 31.71
N LEU A 13 14.76 -25.94 32.47
CA LEU A 13 15.54 -24.75 32.14
C LEU A 13 16.36 -24.92 30.85
N LEU A 14 16.94 -26.10 30.62
CA LEU A 14 17.66 -26.41 29.38
C LEU A 14 16.74 -26.43 28.14
N LEU A 15 15.51 -26.92 28.30
CA LEU A 15 14.51 -26.87 27.22
C LEU A 15 14.10 -25.43 26.91
N ALA A 16 13.89 -24.58 27.91
CA ALA A 16 13.51 -23.17 27.71
C ALA A 16 14.55 -22.37 26.90
N VAL A 17 15.84 -22.69 27.04
CA VAL A 17 16.93 -22.04 26.29
C VAL A 17 17.00 -22.49 24.82
N ALA A 18 16.53 -23.69 24.51
CA ALA A 18 16.53 -24.21 23.14
C ALA A 18 15.43 -23.60 22.24
N TYR A 19 14.36 -23.04 22.84
CA TYR A 19 13.35 -22.26 22.13
C TYR A 19 13.85 -20.82 21.95
N GLY A 20 14.94 -20.66 21.20
CA GLY A 20 15.38 -19.36 20.73
C GLY A 20 14.27 -18.67 19.94
N LEU A 21 14.13 -17.36 20.13
CA LEU A 21 13.19 -16.52 19.39
C LEU A 21 13.47 -16.68 17.89
N ALA A 22 12.50 -17.24 17.17
CA ALA A 22 12.48 -17.15 15.72
C ALA A 22 12.22 -15.68 15.35
N GLU A 23 13.27 -14.89 15.23
CA GLU A 23 13.20 -13.67 14.43
C GLU A 23 12.99 -14.13 12.99
N GLY A 24 11.80 -13.87 12.45
CA GLY A 24 11.53 -14.11 11.04
C GLY A 24 12.64 -13.45 10.22
N ALA A 25 13.26 -14.21 9.33
CA ALA A 25 14.35 -13.71 8.51
C ALA A 25 13.92 -12.40 7.83
N PRO A 26 14.71 -11.31 7.95
CA PRO A 26 14.36 -10.05 7.31
C PRO A 26 14.26 -10.25 5.80
N PRO A 27 13.34 -9.54 5.14
CA PRO A 27 13.12 -9.73 3.71
C PRO A 27 14.41 -9.35 2.97
N MET A 28 14.87 -10.24 2.08
CA MET A 28 16.25 -10.22 1.58
C MET A 28 16.41 -9.28 0.38
N ALA A 29 17.27 -8.27 0.53
CA ALA A 29 17.76 -7.47 -0.59
C ALA A 29 18.73 -8.26 -1.48
N LYS A 30 18.98 -7.78 -2.71
CA LYS A 30 20.03 -8.37 -3.56
C LYS A 30 21.39 -8.28 -2.84
N PRO A 31 22.26 -9.31 -2.91
CA PRO A 31 23.59 -9.25 -2.30
C PRO A 31 24.36 -8.01 -2.77
N ASN A 32 25.03 -7.34 -1.84
CA ASN A 32 25.78 -6.08 -2.05
C ASN A 32 24.92 -4.84 -2.33
N CYS A 33 23.60 -4.92 -2.16
CA CYS A 33 22.70 -3.77 -2.29
C CYS A 33 22.19 -3.28 -0.94
N PRO A 34 21.89 -1.97 -0.80
CA PRO A 34 21.25 -1.45 0.41
C PRO A 34 19.92 -2.16 0.69
N ALA A 35 19.76 -2.67 1.90
CA ALA A 35 18.58 -3.43 2.31
C ALA A 35 17.48 -2.58 2.96
N SER A 36 17.74 -1.30 3.18
CA SER A 36 16.78 -0.37 3.78
C SER A 36 17.08 1.08 3.43
N CYS A 37 16.07 1.93 3.56
CA CYS A 37 16.16 3.38 3.55
C CYS A 37 15.31 3.93 4.70
N GLY A 38 15.96 4.56 5.68
CA GLY A 38 15.30 4.95 6.92
C GLY A 38 14.67 3.77 7.66
N LYS A 39 13.34 3.78 7.79
CA LYS A 39 12.55 2.70 8.44
C LYS A 39 11.97 1.68 7.45
N VAL A 40 12.16 1.87 6.15
CA VAL A 40 11.60 1.00 5.12
C VAL A 40 12.63 -0.04 4.72
N SER A 41 12.27 -1.31 4.84
CA SER A 41 13.08 -2.41 4.29
C SER A 41 12.84 -2.52 2.77
N ILE A 42 13.91 -2.80 2.02
CA ILE A 42 13.92 -2.82 0.56
C ILE A 42 14.38 -4.20 0.10
N PRO A 43 13.45 -5.16 0.01
CA PRO A 43 13.74 -6.50 -0.48
C PRO A 43 13.72 -6.59 -2.00
N TYR A 44 14.42 -7.57 -2.54
CA TYR A 44 14.36 -7.88 -3.97
C TYR A 44 12.92 -8.27 -4.35
N PRO A 45 12.33 -7.75 -5.44
CA PRO A 45 12.94 -7.15 -6.63
C PRO A 45 13.20 -5.64 -6.57
N PHE A 46 12.91 -4.99 -5.45
CA PHE A 46 13.22 -3.58 -5.24
C PHE A 46 14.70 -3.39 -4.88
N GLY A 47 15.24 -2.22 -5.18
CA GLY A 47 16.62 -1.91 -4.85
C GLY A 47 17.00 -0.47 -5.10
N ILE A 48 18.03 -0.03 -4.37
CA ILE A 48 18.64 1.29 -4.50
C ILE A 48 19.95 1.17 -5.26
N GLY A 49 20.11 2.00 -6.29
CA GLY A 49 21.34 2.06 -7.08
C GLY A 49 21.36 1.08 -8.26
N SER A 50 22.42 1.20 -9.06
CA SER A 50 22.60 0.42 -10.28
C SER A 50 22.67 -1.07 -10.00
N ASP A 51 21.96 -1.87 -10.82
CA ASP A 51 21.90 -3.33 -10.72
C ASP A 51 21.36 -3.87 -9.37
N CYS A 52 20.66 -3.06 -8.58
CA CYS A 52 20.07 -3.53 -7.31
C CYS A 52 18.61 -3.95 -7.40
N PHE A 53 17.94 -3.64 -8.51
CA PHE A 53 16.52 -3.92 -8.74
C PHE A 53 16.33 -4.81 -9.98
N MET A 54 15.22 -5.54 -10.03
CA MET A 54 14.94 -6.47 -11.13
C MET A 54 14.60 -5.76 -12.46
N HIS A 55 13.91 -4.63 -12.38
CA HIS A 55 13.46 -3.83 -13.51
C HIS A 55 13.35 -2.37 -13.07
N GLN A 56 13.44 -1.42 -13.99
CA GLN A 56 13.37 0.01 -13.69
C GLN A 56 12.08 0.40 -12.93
N SER A 57 11.01 -0.38 -13.08
CA SER A 57 9.78 -0.19 -12.32
C SER A 57 9.94 -0.38 -10.81
N PHE A 58 10.99 -1.07 -10.35
CA PHE A 58 11.27 -1.38 -8.94
C PHE A 58 12.45 -0.60 -8.37
N GLU A 59 12.99 0.36 -9.12
CA GLU A 59 14.01 1.25 -8.62
C GLU A 59 13.47 2.04 -7.41
N ILE A 60 14.25 2.09 -6.34
CA ILE A 60 13.96 2.92 -5.17
C ILE A 60 15.02 4.02 -5.09
N VAL A 61 14.56 5.26 -4.97
CA VAL A 61 15.41 6.41 -4.68
C VAL A 61 15.24 6.78 -3.22
N CYS A 62 16.35 6.76 -2.49
CA CYS A 62 16.41 7.16 -1.08
C CYS A 62 16.95 8.59 -1.00
N ASN A 63 16.16 9.52 -0.47
CA ASN A 63 16.62 10.88 -0.19
C ASN A 63 16.77 11.06 1.32
N GLU A 64 18.01 11.08 1.80
CA GLU A 64 18.35 11.18 3.21
C GLU A 64 18.45 12.64 3.63
N SER A 65 17.68 13.07 4.63
CA SER A 65 17.76 14.42 5.19
C SER A 65 18.72 14.50 6.40
N GLY A 66 19.72 13.61 6.48
CA GLY A 66 20.67 13.50 7.60
C GLY A 66 20.11 12.89 8.89
N VAL A 67 18.81 12.57 8.94
CA VAL A 67 18.16 11.86 10.05
C VAL A 67 17.42 10.66 9.47
N ALA A 68 17.75 9.44 9.92
CA ALA A 68 17.17 8.20 9.37
C ALA A 68 15.62 8.16 9.45
N ALA A 69 15.02 8.81 10.45
CA ALA A 69 13.57 8.90 10.59
C ALA A 69 12.87 9.83 9.57
N ALA A 70 13.64 10.63 8.84
CA ALA A 70 13.15 11.61 7.86
C ALA A 70 13.58 11.27 6.43
N ALA A 71 14.17 10.09 6.21
CA ALA A 71 14.50 9.61 4.88
C ALA A 71 13.22 9.42 4.04
N ILE A 72 13.20 10.03 2.85
CA ILE A 72 12.09 9.92 1.90
C ILE A 72 12.40 8.77 0.95
N VAL A 73 11.52 7.77 0.92
CA VAL A 73 11.64 6.61 0.04
C VAL A 73 10.74 6.83 -1.17
N PHE A 74 11.32 6.95 -2.36
CA PHE A 74 10.58 7.30 -3.56
C PHE A 74 10.62 6.17 -4.59
N LEU A 75 9.46 5.85 -5.16
CA LEU A 75 9.30 4.90 -6.27
C LEU A 75 9.07 5.71 -7.57
N PRO A 76 10.12 5.93 -8.37
CA PRO A 76 10.05 6.85 -9.53
C PRO A 76 9.06 6.39 -10.60
N SER A 77 8.90 5.07 -10.76
CA SER A 77 8.06 4.47 -11.80
C SER A 77 6.59 4.88 -11.74
N ILE A 78 6.10 5.25 -10.55
CA ILE A 78 4.74 5.77 -10.33
C ILE A 78 4.73 7.18 -9.74
N GLY A 79 5.91 7.74 -9.47
CA GLY A 79 6.09 9.05 -8.86
C GLY A 79 5.42 9.19 -7.49
N LYS A 80 5.65 8.23 -6.58
CA LYS A 80 5.03 8.20 -5.24
C LYS A 80 6.04 7.86 -4.15
N GLU A 81 5.77 8.36 -2.95
CA GLU A 81 6.53 8.00 -1.75
C GLU A 81 6.06 6.64 -1.21
N VAL A 82 7.01 5.78 -0.84
CA VAL A 82 6.80 4.45 -0.29
C VAL A 82 6.82 4.51 1.23
N LEU A 83 5.81 3.91 1.84
CA LEU A 83 5.67 3.80 3.29
C LEU A 83 6.18 2.45 3.79
N GLU A 84 5.92 1.38 3.03
CA GLU A 84 6.27 0.01 3.41
C GLU A 84 6.25 -0.90 2.18
N ILE A 85 7.17 -1.85 2.12
CA ILE A 85 7.19 -2.93 1.13
C ILE A 85 7.02 -4.24 1.89
N ASN A 86 5.95 -4.99 1.58
CA ASN A 86 5.68 -6.27 2.20
C ASN A 86 5.62 -7.34 1.10
N ILE A 87 6.60 -8.24 1.13
CA ILE A 87 6.59 -9.42 0.28
C ILE A 87 5.91 -10.52 1.10
N SER A 88 4.77 -11.01 0.62
CA SER A 88 4.19 -12.22 1.19
C SER A 88 5.08 -13.40 0.81
N ASP A 89 5.98 -13.81 1.69
CA ASP A 89 6.77 -15.04 1.59
C ASP A 89 5.89 -16.27 1.89
N SER A 90 4.68 -16.33 1.31
CA SER A 90 3.84 -17.51 1.42
C SER A 90 4.48 -18.59 0.56
N TYR A 91 5.28 -19.44 1.20
CA TYR A 91 5.84 -20.68 0.65
C TYR A 91 4.75 -21.74 0.37
N ASP A 92 3.51 -21.30 0.15
CA ASP A 92 2.46 -22.16 -0.37
C ASP A 92 2.49 -22.09 -1.90
N LYS A 93 3.08 -23.13 -2.49
CA LYS A 93 3.23 -23.33 -3.95
C LYS A 93 1.89 -23.25 -4.71
N PHE A 94 0.75 -23.29 -4.00
CA PHE A 94 -0.59 -23.18 -4.56
C PHE A 94 -1.24 -21.79 -4.46
N SER A 95 -0.70 -20.84 -3.70
CA SER A 95 -1.25 -19.47 -3.65
C SER A 95 -0.32 -18.46 -4.32
N TYR A 96 -0.73 -17.96 -5.49
CA TYR A 96 -0.10 -16.78 -6.10
C TYR A 96 -0.57 -15.53 -5.36
N GLU A 97 -0.05 -15.31 -4.15
CA GLU A 97 -0.26 -14.05 -3.46
C GLU A 97 0.61 -12.95 -4.11
N PRO A 98 0.01 -11.83 -4.52
CA PRO A 98 0.77 -10.70 -5.01
C PRO A 98 1.58 -10.07 -3.87
N GLY A 99 2.76 -9.54 -4.21
CA GLY A 99 3.49 -8.69 -3.28
C GLY A 99 2.71 -7.39 -3.04
N LEU A 100 2.89 -6.80 -1.86
CA LEU A 100 2.19 -5.59 -1.43
C LEU A 100 3.18 -4.44 -1.26
N ILE A 101 2.77 -3.24 -1.65
CA ILE A 101 3.52 -2.02 -1.40
C ILE A 101 2.56 -0.92 -0.96
N ARG A 102 2.86 -0.27 0.16
CA ARG A 102 2.11 0.87 0.69
C ARG A 102 2.74 2.17 0.22
N VAL A 103 1.94 3.07 -0.36
CA VAL A 103 2.42 4.35 -0.89
C VAL A 103 1.52 5.51 -0.47
N LYS A 104 2.08 6.72 -0.44
CA LYS A 104 1.32 7.96 -0.26
C LYS A 104 0.62 8.34 -1.56
N MET A 105 -0.71 8.29 -1.57
CA MET A 105 -1.51 8.75 -2.70
C MET A 105 -2.15 10.12 -2.40
N PRO A 106 -2.34 10.97 -3.42
CA PRO A 106 -2.97 12.26 -3.23
C PRO A 106 -4.48 12.10 -3.04
N ILE A 107 -5.09 13.12 -2.43
CA ILE A 107 -6.54 13.29 -2.41
C ILE A 107 -6.93 14.03 -3.68
N ILE A 108 -7.89 13.51 -4.43
CA ILE A 108 -8.41 14.17 -5.63
C ILE A 108 -9.51 15.13 -5.20
N SER A 109 -9.41 16.40 -5.57
CA SER A 109 -10.34 17.44 -5.15
C SER A 109 -11.02 18.09 -6.35
N SER A 110 -12.30 18.42 -6.18
CA SER A 110 -13.03 19.26 -7.13
C SER A 110 -12.43 20.67 -7.17
N SER A 111 -12.66 21.38 -8.28
CA SER A 111 -12.26 22.78 -8.44
C SER A 111 -12.92 23.72 -7.43
N ASN A 112 -13.95 23.32 -6.71
CA ASN A 112 -14.59 24.17 -5.70
C ASN A 112 -13.87 24.15 -4.34
N CYS A 113 -12.76 23.42 -4.20
CA CYS A 113 -11.98 23.31 -2.98
C CYS A 113 -10.81 24.32 -2.90
N ILE A 114 -10.77 25.34 -3.77
CA ILE A 114 -9.61 26.25 -4.01
C ILE A 114 -9.07 26.97 -2.76
N ASN A 115 -9.84 27.07 -1.67
CA ASN A 115 -9.42 27.76 -0.44
C ASN A 115 -9.22 26.83 0.78
N GLN A 116 -9.29 25.50 0.60
CA GLN A 116 -9.07 24.52 1.68
C GLN A 116 -7.88 23.61 1.35
N SER A 117 -6.71 23.97 1.88
CA SER A 117 -5.53 23.11 2.06
C SER A 117 -4.90 22.51 0.80
N SER A 118 -3.63 22.83 0.62
CA SER A 118 -2.74 22.69 -0.54
C SER A 118 -2.35 21.26 -0.98
N ALA A 119 -3.14 20.23 -0.69
CA ALA A 119 -2.74 18.83 -0.95
C ALA A 119 -3.75 18.01 -1.78
N GLY A 120 -4.70 18.70 -2.40
CA GLY A 120 -5.58 18.10 -3.40
C GLY A 120 -4.95 18.12 -4.79
N SER A 121 -4.84 16.97 -5.47
CA SER A 121 -4.51 16.93 -6.89
C SER A 121 -5.78 17.00 -7.74
N VAL A 122 -5.86 17.92 -8.70
CA VAL A 122 -6.96 17.91 -9.71
C VAL A 122 -6.69 16.83 -10.78
N ALA A 123 -5.46 16.33 -10.86
CA ALA A 123 -5.04 15.35 -11.86
C ALA A 123 -5.44 13.91 -11.49
N PRO A 124 -5.75 13.06 -12.48
CA PRO A 124 -5.96 11.63 -12.26
C PRO A 124 -4.65 10.95 -11.83
N VAL A 125 -4.76 9.90 -11.01
CA VAL A 125 -3.60 9.08 -10.61
C VAL A 125 -3.43 7.97 -11.64
N ASN A 126 -2.34 8.02 -12.40
CA ASN A 126 -2.01 7.05 -13.44
C ASN A 126 -0.74 6.28 -13.09
N ILE A 127 -0.85 4.97 -12.90
CA ILE A 127 0.25 4.03 -12.68
C ILE A 127 0.29 2.95 -13.77
N SER A 128 -0.36 3.19 -14.91
CA SER A 128 -0.34 2.27 -16.06
C SER A 128 1.05 2.14 -16.66
N GLY A 129 1.31 1.00 -17.31
CA GLY A 129 2.65 0.67 -17.83
C GLY A 129 3.63 0.19 -16.76
N THR A 130 3.20 0.15 -15.49
CA THR A 130 3.95 -0.43 -14.38
C THR A 130 3.35 -1.78 -13.98
N PRO A 131 4.06 -2.59 -13.18
CA PRO A 131 3.51 -3.84 -12.66
C PRO A 131 2.57 -3.67 -11.46
N PHE A 132 2.40 -2.45 -10.98
CA PHE A 132 1.60 -2.14 -9.80
C PHE A 132 0.14 -1.92 -10.19
N TYR A 133 -0.78 -2.37 -9.35
CA TYR A 133 -2.20 -2.10 -9.49
C TYR A 133 -2.85 -1.93 -8.12
N PHE A 134 -3.97 -1.22 -8.07
CA PHE A 134 -4.66 -0.95 -6.83
C PHE A 134 -5.20 -2.24 -6.20
N SER A 135 -4.91 -2.48 -4.92
CA SER A 135 -5.42 -3.65 -4.18
C SER A 135 -6.93 -3.51 -3.95
N ASN A 136 -7.68 -4.57 -4.26
CA ASN A 136 -9.14 -4.59 -4.19
C ASN A 136 -9.65 -5.50 -3.06
N LYS A 137 -9.04 -5.42 -1.88
CA LYS A 137 -9.53 -6.17 -0.72
C LYS A 137 -10.77 -5.46 -0.15
N LYS A 138 -11.94 -5.95 -0.58
CA LYS A 138 -13.27 -5.47 -0.20
C LYS A 138 -13.48 -5.47 1.33
N LEU A 139 -13.92 -4.34 1.86
CA LEU A 139 -14.63 -4.25 3.14
C LEU A 139 -16.15 -4.20 2.95
N ILE A 140 -16.86 -4.72 3.95
CA ILE A 140 -18.26 -4.40 4.22
C ILE A 140 -18.28 -2.93 4.69
N GLY A 141 -18.91 -2.05 3.90
CA GLY A 141 -18.67 -0.60 3.97
C GLY A 141 -19.10 0.08 5.27
N LYS A 142 -18.24 1.01 5.75
CA LYS A 142 -18.54 1.99 6.82
C LYS A 142 -19.04 3.33 6.28
N CYS A 143 -18.80 3.60 5.00
CA CYS A 143 -19.10 4.87 4.34
C CYS A 143 -20.22 4.68 3.31
N SER A 144 -21.45 4.88 3.72
CA SER A 144 -22.65 4.82 2.86
C SER A 144 -23.72 5.76 3.41
N GLY A 145 -23.75 7.01 2.93
CA GLY A 145 -24.68 8.01 3.48
C GLY A 145 -24.65 9.38 2.81
N PHE A 146 -25.13 10.39 3.53
CA PHE A 146 -25.26 11.78 3.07
C PHE A 146 -23.92 12.48 2.83
N ASP A 147 -22.89 12.18 3.65
CA ASP A 147 -21.60 12.91 3.63
C ASP A 147 -20.45 12.15 2.97
N CYS A 148 -20.60 10.86 2.68
CA CYS A 148 -19.56 10.08 2.02
C CYS A 148 -20.12 8.89 1.24
N CYS A 149 -19.45 8.54 0.13
CA CYS A 149 -19.83 7.43 -0.73
C CYS A 149 -18.62 6.50 -0.95
N GLN A 150 -18.83 5.21 -0.73
CA GLN A 150 -17.87 4.16 -1.04
C GLN A 150 -18.35 3.36 -2.26
N THR A 151 -17.38 2.96 -3.08
CA THR A 151 -17.60 2.11 -4.25
C THR A 151 -16.55 0.99 -4.28
N THR A 152 -16.89 -0.12 -4.93
CA THR A 152 -15.95 -1.20 -5.25
C THR A 152 -15.49 -1.07 -6.68
N PHE A 153 -14.28 -1.49 -6.97
CA PHE A 153 -13.71 -1.48 -8.31
C PHE A 153 -13.21 -2.86 -8.71
N PRO A 154 -13.06 -3.19 -10.00
CA PRO A 154 -12.52 -4.48 -10.44
C PRO A 154 -11.00 -4.63 -10.15
N ASP A 155 -10.50 -5.85 -10.06
CA ASP A 155 -9.06 -6.07 -9.84
C ASP A 155 -8.20 -5.54 -11.00
N GLY A 156 -6.96 -5.15 -10.70
CA GLY A 156 -5.98 -4.80 -11.74
C GLY A 156 -6.18 -3.41 -12.36
N ILE A 157 -6.75 -2.47 -11.61
CA ILE A 157 -6.87 -1.08 -12.05
C ILE A 157 -5.56 -0.35 -11.80
N GLN A 158 -5.19 0.49 -12.76
CA GLN A 158 -3.97 1.29 -12.74
C GLN A 158 -4.22 2.78 -13.02
N LEU A 159 -5.47 3.15 -13.35
CA LEU A 159 -5.86 4.54 -13.56
C LEU A 159 -7.04 4.85 -12.66
N LEU A 160 -6.84 5.80 -11.75
CA LEU A 160 -7.89 6.41 -10.95
C LEU A 160 -8.20 7.78 -11.56
N ASN A 161 -9.31 7.84 -12.29
CA ASN A 161 -9.85 9.08 -12.84
C ASN A 161 -11.19 9.37 -12.18
N VAL A 162 -11.31 10.53 -11.54
CA VAL A 162 -12.51 10.95 -10.81
C VAL A 162 -13.07 12.19 -11.49
N THR A 163 -14.35 12.10 -11.84
CA THR A 163 -15.13 13.24 -12.34
C THR A 163 -16.11 13.68 -11.27
N PHE A 164 -16.03 14.94 -10.88
CA PHE A 164 -16.94 15.55 -9.91
C PHE A 164 -18.18 16.12 -10.60
N SER A 165 -19.30 16.14 -9.87
CA SER A 165 -20.48 16.85 -10.33
C SER A 165 -20.25 18.35 -10.25
N ASN A 166 -20.89 19.11 -11.14
CA ASN A 166 -20.79 20.57 -11.16
C ASN A 166 -21.71 21.18 -10.07
N THR A 167 -21.36 20.97 -8.80
CA THR A 167 -22.03 21.56 -7.64
C THR A 167 -21.17 22.67 -7.07
N SER A 168 -21.76 23.63 -6.33
CA SER A 168 -20.98 24.66 -5.62
C SER A 168 -20.24 24.13 -4.38
N SER A 169 -20.49 22.88 -3.98
CA SER A 169 -19.87 22.24 -2.83
C SER A 169 -18.49 21.64 -3.15
N CYS A 170 -17.55 21.74 -2.21
CA CYS A 170 -16.24 21.08 -2.31
C CYS A 170 -16.41 19.56 -2.18
N GLN A 171 -16.01 18.83 -3.22
CA GLN A 171 -16.02 17.37 -3.25
C GLN A 171 -14.59 16.84 -3.30
N ARG A 172 -14.36 15.71 -2.63
CA ARG A 172 -13.06 15.02 -2.59
C ARG A 172 -13.24 13.53 -2.79
N ALA A 173 -12.25 12.90 -3.41
CA ALA A 173 -12.20 11.47 -3.64
C ALA A 173 -10.77 10.97 -3.42
N PHE A 174 -10.64 9.81 -2.83
CA PHE A 174 -9.34 9.20 -2.57
C PHE A 174 -9.50 7.70 -2.55
N LEU A 175 -8.40 7.01 -2.81
CA LEU A 175 -8.29 5.59 -2.54
C LEU A 175 -7.61 5.45 -1.18
N ALA A 176 -8.09 4.53 -0.35
CA ALA A 176 -7.53 4.32 0.98
C ALA A 176 -7.43 2.84 1.30
N GLU A 177 -6.45 2.52 2.14
CA GLU A 177 -6.41 1.23 2.80
C GLU A 177 -7.60 1.06 3.78
N THR A 178 -8.22 -0.10 3.70
CA THR A 178 -9.25 -0.61 4.61
C THR A 178 -8.96 -0.37 6.10
N GLN A 179 -7.80 -0.82 6.60
CA GLN A 179 -7.45 -0.70 8.02
C GLN A 179 -7.23 0.76 8.44
N TRP A 180 -6.84 1.61 7.51
CA TRP A 180 -6.69 3.04 7.75
C TRP A 180 -8.07 3.72 7.84
N LEU A 181 -8.99 3.40 6.93
CA LEU A 181 -10.38 3.88 6.97
C LEU A 181 -11.07 3.53 8.28
N ASP A 182 -10.83 2.33 8.80
CA ASP A 182 -11.41 1.86 10.05
C ASP A 182 -11.01 2.69 11.26
N LYS A 183 -9.80 3.28 11.25
CA LYS A 183 -9.26 4.10 12.33
C LYS A 183 -9.60 5.58 12.18
N THR A 184 -9.75 6.07 10.95
CA THR A 184 -9.89 7.50 10.66
C THR A 184 -11.35 7.97 10.53
N ASP A 185 -12.31 7.05 10.33
CA ASP A 185 -13.75 7.29 10.10
C ASP A 185 -14.05 8.56 9.26
N PRO A 186 -14.15 8.45 7.93
CA PRO A 186 -14.36 9.60 7.07
C PRO A 186 -15.74 10.26 7.21
N SER A 187 -16.70 9.62 7.90
CA SER A 187 -18.08 10.13 8.04
C SER A 187 -18.25 11.12 9.19
N THR A 188 -17.38 11.08 10.19
CA THR A 188 -17.44 11.94 11.39
C THR A 188 -16.29 12.94 11.46
N SER A 189 -15.32 12.83 10.56
CA SER A 189 -13.98 13.39 10.75
C SER A 189 -13.65 14.50 9.78
N ASN A 190 -13.72 15.75 10.26
CA ASN A 190 -13.06 16.92 9.64
C ASN A 190 -11.55 16.72 9.43
N HIS A 191 -10.95 15.64 9.96
CA HIS A 191 -9.53 15.36 9.79
C HIS A 191 -9.16 14.91 8.38
N VAL A 192 -10.03 14.21 7.65
CA VAL A 192 -9.74 13.82 6.25
C VAL A 192 -9.61 15.06 5.35
N LEU A 193 -10.25 16.17 5.73
CA LEU A 193 -10.15 17.46 5.01
C LEU A 193 -8.78 18.13 5.15
N ASN A 194 -7.97 17.73 6.14
CA ASN A 194 -6.67 18.35 6.42
C ASN A 194 -5.49 17.42 6.15
N LEU A 195 -5.73 16.25 5.57
CA LEU A 195 -4.67 15.32 5.21
C LEU A 195 -3.99 15.72 3.90
N ASP A 196 -2.67 15.60 3.88
CA ASP A 196 -1.90 15.84 2.66
C ASP A 196 -1.86 14.63 1.72
N TYR A 197 -2.09 13.43 2.26
CA TYR A 197 -2.08 12.17 1.51
C TYR A 197 -2.91 11.12 2.23
N VAL A 198 -3.20 10.03 1.51
CA VAL A 198 -3.85 8.83 2.03
C VAL A 198 -2.97 7.62 1.73
N PRO A 199 -2.75 6.72 2.71
CA PRO A 199 -2.00 5.49 2.47
C PRO A 199 -2.83 4.52 1.63
N VAL A 200 -2.21 3.99 0.58
CA VAL A 200 -2.82 3.04 -0.36
C VAL A 200 -1.93 1.83 -0.52
N VAL A 201 -2.56 0.64 -0.52
CA VAL A 201 -1.89 -0.62 -0.84
C VAL A 201 -1.99 -0.88 -2.34
N LEU A 202 -0.85 -1.10 -2.98
CA LEU A 202 -0.75 -1.62 -4.33
C LEU A 202 -0.31 -3.07 -4.29
N GLU A 203 -0.85 -3.86 -5.19
CA GLU A 203 -0.43 -5.22 -5.47
C GLU A 203 0.51 -5.24 -6.68
N TRP A 204 1.46 -6.16 -6.67
CA TRP A 204 2.40 -6.35 -7.76
C TRP A 204 2.84 -7.81 -7.87
N THR A 205 3.35 -8.20 -9.04
CA THR A 205 3.85 -9.57 -9.28
C THR A 205 5.19 -9.55 -10.03
N THR A 206 6.02 -10.57 -9.83
CA THR A 206 7.30 -10.76 -10.55
C THR A 206 7.15 -11.39 -11.94
N ALA A 207 5.95 -11.39 -12.53
CA ALA A 207 5.59 -12.16 -13.72
C ALA A 207 6.37 -11.82 -15.02
N TYR A 208 7.38 -10.95 -14.96
CA TYR A 208 8.36 -10.71 -16.04
C TYR A 208 9.04 -12.00 -16.51
N ARG A 209 9.21 -13.01 -15.63
CA ARG A 209 9.79 -14.31 -16.03
C ARG A 209 8.87 -15.19 -16.88
N LEU A 210 7.55 -14.95 -16.91
CA LEU A 210 6.58 -15.83 -17.57
C LEU A 210 6.05 -15.28 -18.91
N GLY A 211 6.48 -14.10 -19.37
CA GLY A 211 5.98 -13.51 -20.61
C GLY A 211 4.48 -13.18 -20.59
N LEU A 212 3.84 -13.17 -19.41
CA LEU A 212 2.40 -12.98 -19.24
C LEU A 212 1.98 -11.51 -19.13
N TYR A 213 2.93 -10.55 -19.18
CA TYR A 213 2.61 -9.13 -19.13
C TYR A 213 2.09 -8.63 -20.48
N LYS A 214 0.83 -8.98 -20.76
CA LYS A 214 -0.05 -8.33 -21.75
C LYS A 214 -1.46 -8.16 -21.18
N ARG A 215 -1.59 -7.75 -19.90
CA ARG A 215 -2.86 -7.19 -19.42
C ARG A 215 -2.90 -5.72 -19.80
N ARG A 216 -3.63 -5.43 -20.89
CA ARG A 216 -4.04 -4.07 -21.29
C ARG A 216 -4.56 -3.36 -20.04
N GLY A 217 -3.92 -2.26 -19.65
CA GLY A 217 -4.31 -1.50 -18.45
C GLY A 217 -5.82 -1.26 -18.45
N ARG A 218 -6.53 -1.74 -17.42
CA ARG A 218 -7.96 -1.50 -17.28
C ARG A 218 -8.15 -0.13 -16.64
N VAL A 219 -8.79 0.76 -17.38
CA VAL A 219 -9.18 2.08 -16.91
C VAL A 219 -10.46 1.93 -16.10
N LEU A 220 -10.44 2.41 -14.86
CA LEU A 220 -11.66 2.61 -14.11
C LEU A 220 -12.18 4.01 -14.40
N SER A 221 -13.22 4.09 -15.22
CA SER A 221 -14.06 5.28 -15.35
C SER A 221 -15.37 4.99 -14.62
N LEU A 222 -15.52 5.47 -13.38
CA LEU A 222 -16.77 5.33 -12.64
C LEU A 222 -17.66 6.55 -12.87
N PRO A 223 -18.85 6.41 -13.50
CA PRO A 223 -19.90 7.41 -13.39
C PRO A 223 -20.51 7.37 -11.97
N LEU A 224 -20.89 8.53 -11.43
CA LEU A 224 -21.41 8.75 -10.07
C LEU A 224 -22.74 8.01 -9.71
N TRP A 225 -23.26 7.14 -10.58
CA TRP A 225 -24.53 6.43 -10.35
C TRP A 225 -24.30 4.97 -9.97
N ILE A 226 -23.71 4.73 -8.80
CA ILE A 226 -24.05 3.54 -8.00
C ILE A 226 -25.01 4.02 -6.89
N ARG A 227 -26.15 4.59 -7.31
CA ARG A 227 -27.36 4.60 -6.48
C ARG A 227 -28.05 3.25 -6.68
N ARG A 228 -28.53 2.69 -5.57
CA ARG A 228 -29.38 1.49 -5.46
C ARG A 228 -30.07 1.07 -6.77
N LYS A 229 -29.94 -0.21 -7.11
CA LYS A 229 -31.00 -0.93 -7.82
C LYS A 229 -32.26 -0.80 -6.96
N SER A 230 -33.18 0.07 -7.34
CA SER A 230 -34.53 0.09 -6.77
C SER A 230 -35.16 -1.24 -7.12
N PHE A 231 -35.36 -2.10 -6.13
CA PHE A 231 -36.37 -3.14 -6.25
C PHE A 231 -37.72 -2.42 -6.09
N ASN A 232 -38.57 -2.54 -7.11
CA ASN A 232 -40.01 -2.35 -6.97
C ASN A 232 -40.56 -3.26 -5.87
#